data_AF-A0A2T0ZWJ0-F1
#
_entry.id   AF-A0A2T0ZWJ0-F1
#
_cell.length_a   1.000
_cell.length_b   1.000
_cell.length_c   1.000
_cell.angle_alpha   90.00
_cell.angle_beta   90.00
_cell.angle_gamma   90.00
#
_symmetry.space_group_name_H-M   'P 1'
#
loop_
_entity.id
_entity.type
_entity.pdbx_description
1 polymer ?
#
loop_
_entity_poly.entity_id
_entity_poly.type
_entity_poly.pdbx_seq_one_letter_code
_entity_poly.pdbx_strand_id
1 'polypeptide(L)'
;MADLASIVNDLVAEGDDLDSIVAGLQPDQWRTSTPAPGWTVAHQIAHLRWTDRASVKAATDPDAFKEILTQSQSQPNLVDVDAANGAREDPAELLATWRETRRDIADVLLATKSGEKLPWFGPPMNAVSMATARLMETWAHGQDVADGLGLERTPTDRLKNVAHIAYRARGFAYMTNNLTPPDSTVYLELAGPSGELWTWGDPHDDQSVKGSALDFCLLAVQRRHRNDCDVTANGAEADHWLEIIQAFAGPPGAKREEAHA
;
A
#
# COMPACT_ATOMS: atom_id res chain seq x y z
N MET A 1 1.12 -16.16 -11.71
CA MET A 1 1.47 -15.33 -10.54
C MET A 1 2.92 -14.96 -10.69
N ALA A 2 3.28 -13.70 -10.45
CA ALA A 2 4.68 -13.30 -10.37
C ALA A 2 5.38 -14.12 -9.28
N ASP A 3 6.60 -14.59 -9.55
CA ASP A 3 7.40 -15.22 -8.51
C ASP A 3 7.88 -14.16 -7.50
N LEU A 4 8.30 -14.63 -6.33
CA LEU A 4 8.72 -13.78 -5.22
C LEU A 4 9.84 -12.82 -5.61
N ALA A 5 10.82 -13.26 -6.41
CA ALA A 5 11.95 -12.44 -6.79
C ALA A 5 11.54 -11.26 -7.67
N SER A 6 10.60 -11.48 -8.60
CA SER A 6 10.02 -10.40 -9.39
C SER A 6 9.33 -9.35 -8.52
N ILE A 7 8.53 -9.75 -7.53
CA ILE A 7 7.81 -8.81 -6.66
C ILE A 7 8.78 -8.05 -5.74
N VAL A 8 9.82 -8.71 -5.24
CA VAL A 8 10.86 -8.05 -4.45
C VAL A 8 11.66 -7.05 -5.29
N ASN A 9 11.97 -7.37 -6.55
CA ASN A 9 12.60 -6.41 -7.46
C ASN A 9 11.72 -5.18 -7.69
N ASP A 10 10.41 -5.38 -7.87
CA ASP A 10 9.46 -4.27 -7.99
C ASP A 10 9.38 -3.44 -6.70
N LEU A 11 9.39 -4.07 -5.52
CA LEU A 11 9.44 -3.40 -4.22
C LEU A 11 10.71 -2.54 -4.08
N VAL A 12 11.87 -3.08 -4.46
CA VAL A 12 13.14 -2.34 -4.43
C VAL A 12 13.08 -1.13 -5.36
N ALA A 13 12.64 -1.33 -6.61
CA ALA A 13 12.52 -0.26 -7.60
C ALA A 13 11.52 0.84 -7.17
N GLU A 14 10.44 0.44 -6.50
CA GLU A 14 9.45 1.37 -5.95
C GLU A 14 10.02 2.20 -4.79
N GLY A 15 10.82 1.57 -3.93
CA GLY A 15 11.57 2.28 -2.89
C GLY A 15 12.64 3.21 -3.45
N ASP A 16 13.28 2.86 -4.57
CA ASP A 16 14.29 3.70 -5.22
C ASP A 16 13.67 4.92 -5.93
N ASP A 17 12.48 4.77 -6.50
CA ASP A 17 11.70 5.89 -7.03
C ASP A 17 11.39 6.90 -5.93
N LEU A 18 10.86 6.46 -4.78
CA LEU A 18 10.60 7.32 -3.64
C LEU A 18 11.88 7.91 -3.04
N ASP A 19 12.96 7.13 -2.96
CA ASP A 19 14.27 7.61 -2.50
C ASP A 19 14.79 8.76 -3.35
N SER A 20 14.62 8.68 -4.67
CA SER A 20 15.04 9.73 -5.60
C SER A 20 14.32 11.07 -5.36
N ILE A 21 13.05 11.01 -4.90
CA ILE A 21 12.27 12.18 -4.53
C ILE A 21 12.80 12.77 -3.22
N VAL A 22 12.92 11.95 -2.17
CA VAL A 22 13.24 12.46 -0.83
C VAL A 22 14.72 12.78 -0.60
N ALA A 23 15.63 12.17 -1.36
CA ALA A 23 17.06 12.41 -1.22
C ALA A 23 17.49 13.83 -1.61
N GLY A 24 16.73 14.50 -2.49
CA GLY A 24 16.99 15.88 -2.92
C GLY A 24 16.38 16.96 -2.03
N LEU A 25 15.56 16.57 -1.04
CA LEU A 25 14.81 17.51 -0.23
C LEU A 25 15.69 18.25 0.76
N GLN A 26 15.47 19.56 0.86
CA GLN A 26 16.00 20.38 1.94
C GLN A 26 15.34 19.99 3.28
N PRO A 27 16.02 20.18 4.43
CA PRO A 27 15.51 19.74 5.74
C PRO A 27 14.13 20.28 6.13
N ASP A 28 13.75 21.46 5.64
CA ASP A 28 12.44 22.07 5.86
C ASP A 28 11.33 21.39 5.03
N GLN A 29 11.63 20.90 3.83
CA GLN A 29 10.67 20.19 2.98
C GLN A 29 10.24 18.83 3.57
N TRP A 30 11.01 18.25 4.49
CA TRP A 30 10.59 17.07 5.26
C TRP A 30 9.39 17.36 6.18
N ARG A 31 9.14 18.63 6.49
CA ARG A 31 7.99 19.11 7.27
C ARG A 31 6.78 19.47 6.42
N THR A 32 6.87 19.36 5.10
CA THR A 32 5.74 19.59 4.20
C THR A 32 4.61 18.63 4.53
N SER A 33 3.41 19.18 4.76
CA SER A 33 2.20 18.39 4.99
C SER A 33 1.84 17.58 3.75
N THR A 34 1.45 16.33 3.97
CA THR A 34 0.90 15.47 2.93
C THR A 34 -0.63 15.50 2.97
N PRO A 35 -1.32 14.95 1.96
CA PRO A 35 -2.76 14.82 2.03
C PRO A 35 -3.24 13.92 3.19
N ALA A 36 -2.39 13.07 3.77
CA ALA A 36 -2.72 12.33 4.99
C ALA A 36 -2.74 13.30 6.20
N PRO A 37 -3.89 13.51 6.86
CA PRO A 37 -4.03 14.52 7.91
C PRO A 37 -3.02 14.34 9.05
N GLY A 38 -2.31 15.42 9.39
CA GLY A 38 -1.30 15.42 10.45
C GLY A 38 0.05 14.81 10.05
N TRP A 39 0.17 14.17 8.88
CA TRP A 39 1.40 13.53 8.44
C TRP A 39 2.16 14.42 7.45
N THR A 40 3.45 14.61 7.72
CA THR A 40 4.41 15.27 6.82
C THR A 40 5.17 14.24 6.00
N VAL A 41 6.00 14.68 5.04
CA VAL A 41 6.95 13.80 4.32
C VAL A 41 7.76 12.93 5.28
N ALA A 42 8.27 13.49 6.38
CA ALA A 42 8.98 12.74 7.41
C ALA A 42 8.12 11.65 8.08
N HIS A 43 6.83 11.90 8.30
CA HIS A 43 5.92 10.89 8.86
C HIS A 43 5.74 9.72 7.88
N GLN A 44 5.62 9.99 6.58
CA GLN A 44 5.49 8.96 5.56
C GLN A 44 6.71 8.02 5.55
N ILE A 45 7.92 8.59 5.53
CA ILE A 45 9.16 7.80 5.53
C ILE A 45 9.36 7.06 6.86
N ALA A 46 9.05 7.71 7.99
CA ALA A 46 9.11 7.08 9.31
C ALA A 46 8.15 5.88 9.42
N HIS A 47 6.93 6.01 8.89
CA HIS A 47 5.94 4.95 8.86
C HIS A 47 6.38 3.76 8.01
N LEU A 48 6.89 4.01 6.79
CA LEU A 48 7.42 2.97 5.92
C LEU A 48 8.57 2.20 6.59
N ARG A 49 9.52 2.93 7.18
CA ARG A 49 10.63 2.33 7.94
C ARG A 49 10.13 1.49 9.12
N TRP A 50 9.18 1.99 9.90
CA TRP A 50 8.65 1.26 11.06
C TRP A 50 7.96 -0.04 10.63
N THR A 51 7.11 0.02 9.60
CA THR A 51 6.41 -1.16 9.09
C THR A 51 7.36 -2.17 8.46
N ASP A 52 8.38 -1.73 7.72
CA ASP A 52 9.42 -2.64 7.18
C ASP A 52 10.20 -3.34 8.31
N ARG A 53 10.58 -2.62 9.38
CA ARG A 53 11.23 -3.22 10.56
C ARG A 53 10.34 -4.25 11.24
N ALA A 54 9.03 -4.00 11.30
CA ALA A 54 8.07 -4.97 11.82
C ALA A 54 8.00 -6.22 10.93
N SER A 55 8.02 -6.07 9.60
CA SER A 55 8.07 -7.19 8.65
C SER A 55 9.37 -8.00 8.75
N VAL A 56 10.51 -7.34 8.93
CA VAL A 56 11.79 -8.03 9.18
C VAL A 56 11.70 -8.85 10.46
N LYS A 57 11.22 -8.28 11.57
CA LYS A 57 11.02 -9.01 12.82
C LYS A 57 10.04 -10.18 12.66
N ALA A 58 8.93 -10.00 11.94
CA ALA A 58 8.00 -11.09 11.69
C ALA A 58 8.67 -12.31 11.03
N ALA A 59 9.66 -12.08 10.17
CA ALA A 59 10.38 -13.12 9.46
C ALA A 59 11.62 -13.67 10.19
N THR A 60 12.28 -12.88 11.04
CA THR A 60 13.55 -13.28 11.67
C THR A 60 13.48 -13.48 13.18
N ASP A 61 12.52 -12.84 13.84
CA ASP A 61 12.32 -12.88 15.30
C ASP A 61 10.81 -12.77 15.65
N PRO A 62 10.06 -13.88 15.54
CA PRO A 62 8.62 -13.89 15.81
C PRO A 62 8.24 -13.47 17.23
N ASP A 63 9.12 -13.67 18.22
CA ASP A 63 8.88 -13.26 19.60
C ASP A 63 8.98 -11.73 19.72
N ALA A 64 10.00 -11.10 19.12
CA ALA A 64 10.08 -9.64 19.04
C ALA A 64 8.92 -9.03 18.24
N PHE A 65 8.41 -9.73 17.21
CA PHE A 65 7.20 -9.30 16.52
C PHE A 65 5.95 -9.38 17.41
N LYS A 66 5.83 -10.44 18.23
CA LYS A 66 4.70 -10.61 19.15
C LYS A 66 4.62 -9.51 20.20
N GLU A 67 5.78 -8.99 20.64
CA GLU A 67 5.84 -7.80 21.50
C GLU A 67 5.24 -6.57 20.81
N ILE A 68 5.60 -6.33 19.53
CA ILE A 68 5.02 -5.24 18.72
C ILE A 68 3.51 -5.43 18.57
N LEU A 69 3.06 -6.65 18.31
CA LEU A 69 1.63 -6.96 18.17
C LEU A 69 0.87 -6.65 19.47
N THR A 70 1.45 -7.02 20.62
CA THR A 70 0.87 -6.75 21.94
C THR A 70 0.82 -5.24 22.22
N GLN A 71 1.86 -4.51 21.85
CA GLN A 71 1.88 -3.05 21.94
C GLN A 71 0.79 -2.43 21.06
N SER A 72 0.66 -2.88 19.80
CA SER A 72 -0.36 -2.39 18.86
C SER A 72 -1.78 -2.64 19.36
N GLN A 73 -2.03 -3.76 20.04
CA GLN A 73 -3.33 -4.08 20.64
C GLN A 73 -3.66 -3.18 21.85
N SER A 74 -2.65 -2.76 22.62
CA SER A 74 -2.83 -1.91 23.80
C SER A 74 -2.82 -0.40 23.49
N GLN A 75 -2.32 -0.01 22.31
CA GLN A 75 -2.21 1.37 21.86
C GLN A 75 -2.81 1.51 20.44
N PRO A 76 -4.12 1.80 20.33
CA PRO A 76 -4.81 1.89 19.03
C PRO A 76 -4.20 2.92 18.06
N ASN A 77 -3.49 3.93 18.58
CA ASN A 77 -2.81 4.97 17.82
C ASN A 77 -1.29 4.74 17.68
N LEU A 78 -0.80 3.52 17.90
CA LEU A 78 0.64 3.21 17.84
C LEU A 78 1.27 3.65 16.52
N VAL A 79 0.57 3.43 15.40
CA VAL A 79 1.05 3.80 14.06
C VAL A 79 1.32 5.31 13.95
N ASP A 80 0.38 6.14 14.43
CA ASP A 80 0.55 7.60 14.45
C ASP A 80 1.65 8.04 15.40
N VAL A 81 1.74 7.40 16.57
CA VAL A 81 2.76 7.71 17.58
C VAL A 81 4.17 7.40 17.06
N ASP A 82 4.36 6.23 16.45
CA ASP A 82 5.66 5.83 15.89
C ASP A 82 6.05 6.66 14.67
N ALA A 83 5.09 6.99 13.79
CA ALA A 83 5.32 7.92 12.69
C ALA A 83 5.73 9.30 13.20
N ALA A 84 5.05 9.84 14.22
CA ALA A 84 5.37 11.14 14.81
C ALA A 84 6.71 11.13 15.57
N ASN A 85 7.09 10.01 16.20
CA ASN A 85 8.40 9.88 16.84
C ASN A 85 9.52 9.87 15.79
N GLY A 86 9.38 9.06 14.74
CA GLY A 86 10.38 9.00 13.67
C GLY A 86 10.47 10.31 12.88
N ALA A 87 9.37 11.03 12.69
CA ALA A 87 9.36 12.33 12.01
C ALA A 87 10.09 13.45 12.77
N ARG A 88 10.46 13.24 14.05
CA ARG A 88 11.28 14.18 14.84
C ARG A 88 12.79 13.93 14.71
N GLU A 89 13.17 12.80 14.14
CA GLU A 89 14.59 12.49 13.89
C GLU A 89 15.18 13.43 12.84
N ASP A 90 16.51 13.49 12.77
CA ASP A 90 17.18 14.21 11.69
C ASP A 90 16.82 13.58 10.34
N PRO A 91 16.40 14.36 9.33
CA PRO A 91 16.05 13.84 8.01
C PRO A 91 17.11 12.94 7.37
N ALA A 92 18.40 13.23 7.54
CA ALA A 92 19.47 12.43 6.96
C ALA A 92 19.59 11.08 7.68
N GLU A 93 19.42 11.05 9.00
CA GLU A 93 19.41 9.80 9.79
C GLU A 93 18.17 8.95 9.46
N LEU A 94 17.00 9.57 9.36
CA LEU A 94 15.77 8.91 8.96
C LEU A 94 15.88 8.29 7.57
N LEU A 95 16.42 9.04 6.60
CA LEU A 95 16.65 8.54 5.24
C LEU A 95 17.66 7.38 5.21
N ALA A 96 18.79 7.50 5.92
CA ALA A 96 19.81 6.47 5.97
C ALA A 96 19.26 5.14 6.55
N THR A 97 18.55 5.23 7.67
CA THR A 97 17.96 4.04 8.34
C THR A 97 16.80 3.45 7.56
N TRP A 98 16.00 4.27 6.85
CA TRP A 98 14.99 3.76 5.93
C TRP A 98 15.63 2.99 4.76
N ARG A 99 16.70 3.52 4.15
CA ARG A 99 17.46 2.82 3.10
C ARG A 99 18.02 1.48 3.55
N GLU A 100 18.54 1.40 4.78
CA GLU A 100 18.97 0.14 5.39
C GLU A 100 17.82 -0.85 5.51
N THR A 101 16.71 -0.40 6.10
CA THR A 101 15.56 -1.27 6.33
C THR A 101 14.96 -1.79 5.01
N ARG A 102 14.94 -0.97 3.95
CA ARG A 102 14.51 -1.40 2.60
C ARG A 102 15.34 -2.55 2.04
N ARG A 103 16.65 -2.56 2.30
CA ARG A 103 17.53 -3.68 1.91
C ARG A 103 17.25 -4.91 2.77
N ASP A 104 17.15 -4.71 4.08
CA ASP A 104 16.90 -5.81 5.02
C ASP A 104 15.61 -6.56 4.71
N ILE A 105 14.51 -5.84 4.42
CA ILE A 105 13.24 -6.49 4.09
C ILE A 105 13.31 -7.25 2.76
N ALA A 106 13.99 -6.73 1.75
CA ALA A 106 14.18 -7.43 0.48
C ALA A 106 14.97 -8.74 0.67
N ASP A 107 16.08 -8.68 1.39
CA ASP A 107 16.95 -9.84 1.66
C ASP A 107 16.21 -10.91 2.47
N VAL A 108 15.50 -10.51 3.54
CA VAL A 108 14.76 -11.42 4.41
C VAL A 108 13.60 -12.10 3.69
N LEU A 109 12.87 -11.37 2.83
CA LEU A 109 11.79 -11.96 2.05
C LEU A 109 12.33 -12.99 1.06
N LEU A 110 13.42 -12.68 0.35
CA LEU A 110 14.06 -13.64 -0.58
C LEU A 110 14.61 -14.88 0.13
N ALA A 111 15.06 -14.74 1.38
CA ALA A 111 15.54 -15.87 2.19
C ALA A 111 14.41 -16.71 2.83
N THR A 112 13.17 -16.20 2.85
CA THR A 112 12.03 -16.89 3.46
C THR A 112 11.65 -18.12 2.63
N LYS A 113 11.39 -19.26 3.30
CA LYS A 113 11.06 -20.51 2.59
C LYS A 113 9.70 -20.40 1.92
N SER A 114 9.59 -20.98 0.72
CA SER A 114 8.32 -21.04 -0.01
C SER A 114 7.21 -21.68 0.85
N GLY A 115 6.07 -21.01 0.93
CA GLY A 115 4.90 -21.46 1.70
C GLY A 115 4.95 -21.16 3.20
N GLU A 116 6.09 -20.71 3.73
CA GLU A 116 6.21 -20.27 5.13
C GLU A 116 5.27 -19.10 5.41
N LYS A 117 4.64 -19.12 6.59
CA LYS A 117 3.70 -18.11 7.04
C LYS A 117 4.35 -17.24 8.10
N LEU A 118 4.50 -15.97 7.79
CA LEU A 118 4.96 -14.92 8.67
C LEU A 118 3.78 -14.42 9.52
N PRO A 119 3.95 -14.26 10.84
CA PRO A 119 2.95 -13.58 11.66
C PRO A 119 2.77 -12.14 11.17
N TRP A 120 1.56 -11.61 11.29
CA TRP A 120 1.26 -10.25 10.88
C TRP A 120 0.19 -9.60 11.76
N PHE A 121 0.00 -8.29 11.62
CA PHE A 121 -1.07 -7.54 12.32
C PHE A 121 -2.47 -8.00 11.90
N GLY A 122 -2.59 -8.45 10.64
CA GLY A 122 -3.77 -9.13 10.10
C GLY A 122 -3.55 -10.65 10.00
N PRO A 123 -4.23 -11.33 9.05
CA PRO A 123 -3.98 -12.73 8.78
C PRO A 123 -2.49 -13.00 8.45
N PRO A 124 -1.90 -14.12 8.91
CA PRO A 124 -0.54 -14.48 8.56
C PRO A 124 -0.30 -14.52 7.04
N MET A 125 0.77 -13.88 6.59
CA MET A 125 1.13 -13.73 5.18
C MET A 125 2.28 -14.66 4.80
N ASN A 126 2.35 -15.13 3.56
CA ASN A 126 3.59 -15.70 3.04
C ASN A 126 4.48 -14.57 2.49
N ALA A 127 5.74 -14.88 2.13
CA ALA A 127 6.68 -13.89 1.60
C ALA A 127 6.16 -13.14 0.36
N VAL A 128 5.43 -13.83 -0.53
CA VAL A 128 4.81 -13.21 -1.73
C VAL A 128 3.77 -12.17 -1.35
N SER A 129 2.85 -12.52 -0.43
CA SER A 129 1.84 -11.59 0.06
C SER A 129 2.46 -10.43 0.83
N MET A 130 3.49 -10.68 1.64
CA MET A 130 4.21 -9.63 2.37
C MET A 130 4.90 -8.67 1.40
N ALA A 131 5.66 -9.17 0.42
CA ALA A 131 6.33 -8.36 -0.59
C ALA A 131 5.33 -7.48 -1.37
N THR A 132 4.19 -8.07 -1.77
CA THR A 132 3.11 -7.36 -2.47
C THR A 132 2.52 -6.24 -1.59
N ALA A 133 2.27 -6.53 -0.31
CA ALA A 133 1.76 -5.54 0.64
C ALA A 133 2.77 -4.40 0.86
N ARG A 134 4.06 -4.72 1.07
CA ARG A 134 5.11 -3.71 1.24
C ARG A 134 5.30 -2.83 0.01
N LEU A 135 5.17 -3.40 -1.19
CA LEU A 135 5.20 -2.65 -2.45
C LEU A 135 4.04 -1.67 -2.51
N MET A 136 2.82 -2.14 -2.23
CA MET A 136 1.62 -1.29 -2.20
C MET A 136 1.74 -0.15 -1.18
N GLU A 137 2.21 -0.44 0.03
CA GLU A 137 2.44 0.56 1.08
C GLU A 137 3.46 1.61 0.61
N THR A 138 4.61 1.16 0.07
CA THR A 138 5.66 2.06 -0.45
C THR A 138 5.10 2.97 -1.55
N TRP A 139 4.34 2.41 -2.50
CA TRP A 139 3.73 3.17 -3.57
C TRP A 139 2.68 4.18 -3.06
N ALA A 140 1.80 3.77 -2.13
CA ALA A 140 0.73 4.61 -1.59
C ALA A 140 1.30 5.79 -0.77
N HIS A 141 2.27 5.53 0.11
CA HIS A 141 2.94 6.57 0.89
C HIS A 141 3.84 7.45 0.02
N GLY A 142 4.45 6.88 -1.03
CA GLY A 142 5.16 7.66 -2.05
C GLY A 142 4.24 8.60 -2.82
N GLN A 143 2.99 8.20 -3.08
CA GLN A 143 1.98 9.10 -3.65
C GLN A 143 1.63 10.25 -2.68
N ASP A 144 1.44 9.99 -1.40
CA ASP A 144 1.18 11.05 -0.41
C ASP A 144 2.35 12.05 -0.33
N VAL A 145 3.60 11.57 -0.43
CA VAL A 145 4.80 12.43 -0.50
C VAL A 145 4.77 13.29 -1.76
N ALA A 146 4.53 12.70 -2.93
CA ALA A 146 4.49 13.42 -4.19
C ALA A 146 3.38 14.48 -4.22
N ASP A 147 2.17 14.12 -3.80
CA ASP A 147 1.04 15.05 -3.70
C ASP A 147 1.36 16.22 -2.75
N GLY A 148 1.96 15.94 -1.59
CA GLY A 148 2.36 16.98 -0.63
C GLY A 148 3.42 17.94 -1.18
N LEU A 149 4.31 17.45 -2.04
CA LEU A 149 5.35 18.23 -2.70
C LEU A 149 4.88 18.86 -4.03
N GLY A 150 3.66 18.58 -4.49
CA GLY A 150 3.15 19.04 -5.78
C GLY A 150 3.86 18.41 -6.98
N LEU A 151 4.32 17.16 -6.84
CA LEU A 151 5.04 16.40 -7.86
C LEU A 151 4.12 15.38 -8.53
N GLU A 152 4.30 15.18 -9.83
CA GLU A 152 3.67 14.07 -10.56
C GLU A 152 4.61 12.87 -10.61
N ARG A 153 4.09 11.69 -10.25
CA ARG A 153 4.83 10.43 -10.36
C ARG A 153 4.50 9.75 -11.67
N THR A 154 5.51 9.20 -12.35
CA THR A 154 5.28 8.42 -13.56
C THR A 154 4.75 7.03 -13.18
N PRO A 155 3.53 6.64 -13.60
CA PRO A 155 3.02 5.31 -13.32
C PRO A 155 3.81 4.25 -14.08
N THR A 156 4.00 3.08 -13.47
CA THR A 156 4.73 1.95 -14.07
C THR A 156 3.95 0.65 -13.93
N ASP A 157 4.33 -0.38 -14.68
CA ASP A 157 3.66 -1.69 -14.63
C ASP A 157 3.78 -2.39 -13.26
N ARG A 158 4.62 -1.89 -12.33
CA ARG A 158 4.64 -2.32 -10.93
C ARG A 158 3.28 -2.19 -10.24
N LEU A 159 2.42 -1.29 -10.74
CA LEU A 159 1.03 -1.13 -10.31
C LEU A 159 0.19 -2.41 -10.44
N LYS A 160 0.59 -3.36 -11.30
CA LYS A 160 -0.10 -4.66 -11.41
C LYS A 160 -0.12 -5.40 -10.08
N ASN A 161 0.90 -5.22 -9.23
CA ASN A 161 0.97 -5.78 -7.88
C ASN A 161 -0.05 -5.10 -6.93
N VAL A 162 -0.20 -3.78 -7.01
CA VAL A 162 -1.18 -2.99 -6.24
C VAL A 162 -2.61 -3.35 -6.64
N ALA A 163 -2.89 -3.40 -7.95
CA ALA A 163 -4.17 -3.83 -8.49
C ALA A 163 -4.49 -5.28 -8.06
N HIS A 164 -3.50 -6.17 -8.08
CA HIS A 164 -3.68 -7.55 -7.68
C HIS A 164 -4.08 -7.69 -6.20
N ILE A 165 -3.39 -7.02 -5.28
CA ILE A 165 -3.76 -7.08 -3.86
C ILE A 165 -5.13 -6.44 -3.61
N ALA A 166 -5.45 -5.33 -4.28
CA ALA A 166 -6.77 -4.69 -4.20
C ALA A 166 -7.90 -5.64 -4.63
N TYR A 167 -7.73 -6.33 -5.77
CA TYR A 167 -8.69 -7.34 -6.25
C TYR A 167 -8.87 -8.49 -5.24
N ARG A 168 -7.75 -9.01 -4.70
CA ARG A 168 -7.78 -10.09 -3.70
C ARG A 168 -8.36 -9.66 -2.36
N ALA A 169 -8.26 -8.37 -2.04
CA ALA A 169 -8.77 -7.79 -0.80
C ALA A 169 -10.27 -7.46 -0.84
N ARG A 170 -11.00 -7.73 -1.94
CA ARG A 170 -12.45 -7.45 -2.03
C ARG A 170 -13.22 -7.98 -0.82
N GLY A 171 -13.10 -9.26 -0.49
CA GLY A 171 -13.80 -9.82 0.68
C GLY A 171 -13.37 -9.18 2.00
N PHE A 172 -12.10 -8.77 2.12
CA PHE A 172 -11.60 -8.04 3.29
C PHE A 172 -12.22 -6.66 3.41
N ALA A 173 -12.38 -5.92 2.31
CA ALA A 173 -13.01 -4.60 2.28
C ALA A 173 -14.47 -4.63 2.78
N TYR A 174 -15.25 -5.68 2.47
CA TYR A 174 -16.58 -5.86 3.04
C TYR A 174 -16.51 -6.10 4.56
N MET A 175 -15.63 -7.00 5.00
CA MET A 175 -15.49 -7.33 6.42
C MET A 175 -15.08 -6.11 7.27
N THR A 176 -14.14 -5.28 6.79
CA THR A 176 -13.72 -4.06 7.51
C THR A 176 -14.80 -2.97 7.56
N ASN A 177 -15.79 -3.03 6.67
CA ASN A 177 -16.97 -2.17 6.67
C ASN A 177 -18.17 -2.81 7.39
N ASN A 178 -17.99 -3.95 8.09
CA ASN A 178 -19.05 -4.71 8.75
C ASN A 178 -20.17 -5.17 7.80
N LEU A 179 -19.80 -5.50 6.57
CA LEU A 179 -20.70 -6.01 5.52
C LEU A 179 -20.38 -7.48 5.20
N THR A 180 -21.38 -8.20 4.71
CA THR A 180 -21.20 -9.56 4.19
C THR A 180 -20.75 -9.48 2.73
N PRO A 181 -19.62 -10.08 2.35
CA PRO A 181 -19.22 -10.16 0.94
C PRO A 181 -20.30 -10.92 0.13
N PRO A 182 -20.69 -10.42 -1.05
CA PRO A 182 -21.61 -11.15 -1.93
C PRO A 182 -20.92 -12.37 -2.54
N ASP A 183 -21.71 -13.38 -2.91
CA ASP A 183 -21.23 -14.57 -3.62
C ASP A 183 -20.84 -14.27 -5.08
N SER A 184 -21.25 -13.11 -5.59
CA SER A 184 -20.95 -12.68 -6.96
C SER A 184 -19.46 -12.47 -7.16
N THR A 185 -18.96 -12.96 -8.29
CA THR A 185 -17.64 -12.63 -8.84
C THR A 185 -17.71 -11.28 -9.57
N VAL A 186 -16.55 -10.66 -9.76
CA VAL A 186 -16.42 -9.39 -10.49
C VAL A 186 -15.26 -9.54 -11.46
N TYR A 187 -15.50 -9.27 -12.74
CA TYR A 187 -14.44 -9.14 -13.73
C TYR A 187 -13.74 -7.79 -13.58
N LEU A 188 -12.42 -7.79 -13.50
CA LEU A 188 -11.61 -6.56 -13.47
C LEU A 188 -10.78 -6.48 -14.75
N GLU A 189 -10.86 -5.36 -15.45
CA GLU A 189 -10.09 -5.06 -16.66
C GLU A 189 -9.45 -3.68 -16.56
N LEU A 190 -8.12 -3.61 -16.53
CA LEU A 190 -7.38 -2.37 -16.34
C LEU A 190 -6.40 -2.13 -17.49
N ALA A 191 -6.37 -0.91 -18.00
CA ALA A 191 -5.32 -0.46 -18.90
C ALA A 191 -4.05 -0.15 -18.08
N GLY A 192 -3.02 -0.98 -18.27
CA GLY A 192 -1.71 -0.80 -17.64
C GLY A 192 -0.96 0.41 -18.20
N PRO A 193 0.00 1.00 -17.46
CA PRO A 193 0.76 2.18 -17.90
C PRO A 193 1.51 2.00 -19.22
N SER A 194 1.97 0.78 -19.54
CA SER A 194 2.60 0.46 -20.83
C SER A 194 1.61 0.22 -21.99
N GLY A 195 0.30 0.27 -21.73
CA GLY A 195 -0.76 -0.05 -22.68
C GLY A 195 -1.16 -1.53 -22.71
N GLU A 196 -0.51 -2.40 -21.91
CA GLU A 196 -0.97 -3.78 -21.72
C GLU A 196 -2.32 -3.81 -20.99
N LEU A 197 -3.25 -4.63 -21.46
CA LEU A 197 -4.51 -4.87 -20.76
C LEU A 197 -4.32 -5.94 -19.67
N TRP A 198 -4.70 -5.65 -18.43
CA TRP A 198 -4.64 -6.58 -17.31
C TRP A 198 -6.04 -7.03 -16.90
N THR A 199 -6.23 -8.33 -16.70
CA THR A 199 -7.54 -8.89 -16.41
C THR A 199 -7.51 -9.85 -15.21
N TRP A 200 -8.59 -9.85 -14.43
CA TRP A 200 -8.87 -10.80 -13.36
C TRP A 200 -10.35 -11.19 -13.38
N GLY A 201 -10.67 -12.46 -13.05
CA GLY A 201 -12.05 -12.96 -13.09
C GLY A 201 -12.49 -13.47 -14.46
N ASP A 202 -13.77 -13.80 -14.61
CA ASP A 202 -14.35 -14.28 -15.87
C ASP A 202 -14.92 -13.09 -16.67
N PRO A 203 -14.49 -12.83 -17.91
CA PRO A 203 -15.02 -11.73 -18.72
C PRO A 203 -16.52 -11.81 -19.01
N HIS A 204 -17.18 -12.93 -18.69
CA HIS A 204 -18.63 -13.11 -18.82
C HIS A 204 -19.40 -12.90 -17.51
N ASP A 205 -18.73 -12.48 -16.42
CA ASP A 205 -19.41 -12.12 -15.17
C ASP A 205 -20.38 -10.95 -15.39
N ASP A 206 -21.57 -11.02 -14.78
CA ASP A 206 -22.58 -9.95 -14.81
C ASP A 206 -22.12 -8.67 -14.08
N GLN A 207 -21.01 -8.75 -13.32
CA GLN A 207 -20.40 -7.64 -12.61
C GLN A 207 -19.02 -7.38 -13.20
N SER A 208 -18.71 -6.13 -13.55
CA SER A 208 -17.37 -5.78 -14.01
C SER A 208 -16.90 -4.41 -13.55
N VAL A 209 -15.58 -4.25 -13.44
CA VAL A 209 -14.89 -2.99 -13.20
C VAL A 209 -13.88 -2.78 -14.33
N LYS A 210 -13.91 -1.59 -14.94
CA LYS A 210 -13.02 -1.22 -16.05
C LYS A 210 -12.43 0.16 -15.84
N GLY A 211 -11.17 0.37 -16.23
CA GLY A 211 -10.56 1.70 -16.11
C GLY A 211 -9.05 1.74 -16.28
N SER A 212 -8.46 2.87 -15.89
CA SER A 212 -7.01 3.03 -15.81
C SER A 212 -6.45 2.26 -14.61
N ALA A 213 -5.29 1.61 -14.78
CA ALA A 213 -4.64 0.92 -13.67
C ALA A 213 -4.21 1.90 -12.56
N LEU A 214 -3.78 3.11 -12.93
CA LEU A 214 -3.38 4.16 -11.98
C LEU A 214 -4.54 4.55 -11.08
N ASP A 215 -5.69 4.90 -11.65
CA ASP A 215 -6.82 5.40 -10.86
C ASP A 215 -7.46 4.30 -10.04
N PHE A 216 -7.53 3.07 -10.56
CA PHE A 216 -7.96 1.92 -9.76
C PHE A 216 -7.04 1.71 -8.55
N CYS A 217 -5.72 1.79 -8.73
CA CYS A 217 -4.78 1.65 -7.63
C CYS A 217 -4.93 2.80 -6.63
N LEU A 218 -5.03 4.06 -7.10
CA LEU A 218 -5.20 5.25 -6.26
C LEU A 218 -6.48 5.18 -5.44
N LEU A 219 -7.58 4.73 -6.05
CA LEU A 219 -8.85 4.51 -5.37
C LEU A 219 -8.74 3.40 -4.33
N ALA A 220 -8.12 2.27 -4.69
CA ALA A 220 -7.96 1.11 -3.80
C ALA A 220 -7.10 1.39 -2.56
N VAL A 221 -6.13 2.31 -2.66
CA VAL A 221 -5.36 2.79 -1.51
C VAL A 221 -5.96 4.06 -0.89
N GLN A 222 -7.13 4.52 -1.33
CA GLN A 222 -7.86 5.68 -0.79
C GLN A 222 -7.07 7.01 -0.89
N ARG A 223 -6.29 7.18 -1.97
CA ARG A 223 -5.54 8.42 -2.28
C ARG A 223 -6.26 9.31 -3.29
N ARG A 224 -7.36 8.85 -3.90
CA ARG A 224 -8.25 9.67 -4.74
C ARG A 224 -9.71 9.40 -4.39
N HIS A 225 -10.56 10.40 -4.64
CA HIS A 225 -12.00 10.23 -4.56
C HIS A 225 -12.51 9.47 -5.78
N ARG A 226 -13.61 8.73 -5.63
CA ARG A 226 -14.18 7.87 -6.69
C ARG A 226 -14.49 8.65 -7.97
N ASN A 227 -15.04 9.85 -7.85
CA ASN A 227 -15.41 10.68 -9.00
C ASN A 227 -14.21 11.28 -9.74
N ASP A 228 -13.03 11.27 -9.11
CA ASP A 228 -11.79 11.77 -9.70
C ASP A 228 -11.00 10.65 -10.41
N CYS A 229 -11.56 9.45 -10.51
CA CYS A 229 -10.90 8.25 -11.03
C CYS A 229 -11.53 7.80 -12.35
N ASP A 230 -10.73 7.48 -13.36
CA ASP A 230 -11.16 6.78 -14.57
C ASP A 230 -11.40 5.29 -14.27
N VAL A 231 -12.42 5.01 -13.46
CA VAL A 231 -12.84 3.66 -13.08
C VAL A 231 -14.37 3.59 -13.12
N THR A 232 -14.87 2.66 -13.92
CA THR A 232 -16.30 2.44 -14.12
C THR A 232 -16.70 1.06 -13.62
N ALA A 233 -17.91 0.95 -13.08
CA ALA A 233 -18.50 -0.32 -12.67
C ALA A 233 -19.73 -0.63 -13.54
N ASN A 234 -19.91 -1.90 -13.85
CA ASN A 234 -21.14 -2.45 -14.40
C ASN A 234 -21.70 -3.47 -13.40
N GLY A 235 -22.95 -3.25 -12.98
CA GLY A 235 -23.62 -4.05 -11.95
C GLY A 235 -23.49 -3.46 -10.54
N ALA A 236 -24.51 -3.69 -9.71
CA ALA A 236 -24.62 -3.08 -8.38
C ALA A 236 -23.54 -3.55 -7.39
N GLU A 237 -23.07 -4.79 -7.50
CA GLU A 237 -22.04 -5.33 -6.61
C GLU A 237 -20.64 -4.84 -6.97
N ALA A 238 -20.37 -4.64 -8.26
CA ALA A 238 -19.16 -3.97 -8.71
C ALA A 238 -19.14 -2.50 -8.26
N ASP A 239 -20.29 -1.81 -8.40
CA ASP A 239 -20.44 -0.42 -7.99
C ASP A 239 -20.20 -0.24 -6.49
N HIS A 240 -20.89 -1.06 -5.67
CA HIS A 240 -20.74 -1.01 -4.23
C HIS A 240 -19.33 -1.39 -3.77
N TRP A 241 -18.68 -2.36 -4.43
CA TRP A 241 -17.29 -2.68 -4.12
C TRP A 241 -16.37 -1.46 -4.28
N LEU A 242 -16.52 -0.66 -5.34
CA LEU A 242 -15.73 0.55 -5.53
C LEU A 242 -15.99 1.63 -4.47
N GLU A 243 -17.14 1.64 -3.81
CA GLU A 243 -17.44 2.59 -2.72
C GLU A 243 -16.69 2.31 -1.42
N ILE A 244 -16.33 1.03 -1.20
CA ILE A 244 -15.71 0.53 0.03
C ILE A 244 -14.30 -0.04 -0.19
N ILE A 245 -13.79 0.05 -1.42
CA ILE A 245 -12.53 -0.60 -1.82
C ILE A 245 -11.37 -0.18 -0.91
N GLN A 246 -10.58 -1.17 -0.51
CA GLN A 246 -9.42 -1.00 0.35
C GLN A 246 -8.40 -2.12 0.09
N ALA A 247 -7.15 -1.74 -0.15
CA ALA A 247 -6.04 -2.66 -0.42
C ALA A 247 -5.10 -2.88 0.79
N PHE A 248 -5.25 -2.10 1.86
CA PHE A 248 -4.38 -2.13 3.05
C PHE A 248 -5.10 -2.69 4.28
N ALA A 249 -4.32 -3.11 5.28
CA ALA A 249 -4.86 -3.58 6.56
C ALA A 249 -5.13 -2.39 7.48
N GLY A 250 -6.27 -2.40 8.19
CA GLY A 250 -6.67 -1.33 9.10
C GLY A 250 -8.13 -0.93 8.93
N PRO A 251 -8.64 -0.03 9.77
CA PRO A 251 -9.96 0.54 9.57
C PRO A 251 -10.02 1.34 8.26
N PRO A 252 -11.22 1.52 7.66
CA PRO A 252 -11.40 2.43 6.53
C PRO A 252 -10.85 3.82 6.85
N GLY A 253 -10.05 4.37 5.93
CA GLY A 253 -9.57 5.74 6.01
C GLY A 253 -10.70 6.75 5.85
N ALA A 254 -10.42 8.00 6.22
CA ALA A 254 -11.32 9.09 5.86
C ALA A 254 -11.40 9.18 4.33
N LYS A 255 -12.62 9.22 3.79
CA LYS A 255 -12.82 9.38 2.34
C LYS A 255 -12.19 10.70 1.89
N ARG A 256 -11.48 10.66 0.76
CA ARG A 256 -10.95 11.85 0.11
C ARG A 256 -12.11 12.73 -0.35
N GLU A 257 -11.96 14.04 -0.22
CA GLU A 257 -12.89 15.00 -0.81
C GLU A 257 -12.71 15.00 -2.33
N GLU A 258 -13.80 15.25 -3.05
CA GLU A 258 -13.79 15.40 -4.50
C GLU A 258 -13.05 16.68 -4.88
N ALA A 259 -12.09 16.61 -5.81
CA ALA A 259 -11.22 17.73 -6.15
C ALA A 259 -11.97 18.94 -6.76
N HIS A 260 -13.23 18.75 -7.18
CA HIS A 260 -14.06 19.73 -7.87
C HIS A 260 -15.44 19.96 -7.23
N ALA A 261 -15.62 19.62 -5.95
CA ALA A 261 -16.89 19.86 -5.22
C ALA A 261 -17.11 21.32 -4.81
#